data_AF-A0A1J4J4E7-F1
#
_entry.id   AF-A0A1J4J4E7-F1
#
_cell.length_a   1.000
_cell.length_b   1.000
_cell.length_c   1.000
_cell.angle_alpha   90.00
_cell.angle_beta   90.00
_cell.angle_gamma   90.00
#
_symmetry.space_group_name_H-M   'P 1'
#
loop_
_entity.id
_entity.type
_entity.pdbx_description
1 polymer ?
#
loop_
_entity_poly.entity_id
_entity_poly.type
_entity_poly.pdbx_seq_one_letter_code
_entity_poly.pdbx_strand_id
1 'polypeptide(L)'
;MNTSYDPIDSIRSIIETHFNLLRRLKVRQTSKDQITKELLFIVQKVIEFSDNPKLTLRQLGMIIFPGCIAIHKGKIVKLLSLCKSGFNSRMMNAGWSSEVYCPTNVNKQLKKIVKENYKYWCLKSMPQGSEFSSFVSEHCEIISSQKYIQTEEDIFSVVFNASQISSPLVHIY
;
A
#
# COMPACT_ATOMS: atom_id res chain seq x y z
N MET A 1 36.97 -5.60 3.67
CA MET A 1 35.62 -6.13 3.92
C MET A 1 34.63 -5.13 3.34
N ASN A 2 34.07 -5.41 2.16
CA ASN A 2 33.04 -4.54 1.56
C ASN A 2 31.71 -4.83 2.27
N THR A 3 31.39 -4.06 3.30
CA THR A 3 30.00 -3.88 3.72
C THR A 3 29.33 -3.05 2.64
N SER A 4 28.82 -3.71 1.59
CA SER A 4 27.90 -3.09 0.64
C SER A 4 26.70 -2.59 1.44
N TYR A 5 26.61 -1.27 1.63
CA TYR A 5 25.46 -0.64 2.24
C TYR A 5 24.24 -0.97 1.38
N ASP A 6 23.31 -1.78 1.91
CA ASP A 6 21.99 -1.95 1.31
C ASP A 6 21.01 -1.02 2.04
N PRO A 7 20.53 0.06 1.40
CA PRO A 7 19.55 0.97 1.98
C PRO A 7 18.29 0.24 2.49
N ILE A 8 17.90 -0.87 1.85
CA ILE A 8 16.71 -1.65 2.21
C ILE A 8 16.89 -2.35 3.55
N ASP A 9 18.09 -2.89 3.81
CA ASP A 9 18.39 -3.54 5.08
C ASP A 9 18.47 -2.52 6.22
N SER A 10 18.97 -1.31 5.94
CA SER A 10 18.95 -0.20 6.90
C SER A 10 17.52 0.21 7.27
N ILE A 11 16.65 0.41 6.28
CA ILE A 11 15.22 0.72 6.50
C ILE A 11 14.54 -0.42 7.27
N ARG A 12 14.79 -1.67 6.87
CA ARG A 12 14.26 -2.84 7.58
C ARG A 12 14.69 -2.84 9.05
N SER A 13 15.98 -2.61 9.31
CA SER A 13 16.54 -2.58 10.67
C SER A 13 15.90 -1.50 11.54
N ILE A 14 15.69 -0.30 10.99
CA ILE A 14 14.99 0.80 11.69
C ILE A 14 13.58 0.36 12.09
N ILE A 15 12.84 -0.22 11.14
CA ILE A 15 11.46 -0.66 11.36
C ILE A 15 11.38 -1.78 12.40
N GLU A 16 12.22 -2.81 12.26
CA GLU A 16 12.25 -3.95 13.18
C GLU A 16 12.65 -3.50 14.59
N THR A 17 13.64 -2.63 14.71
CA THR A 17 14.07 -2.06 15.99
C THR A 17 12.93 -1.29 16.65
N HIS A 18 12.24 -0.44 15.89
CA HIS A 18 11.10 0.32 16.39
C HIS A 18 10.00 -0.60 16.95
N PHE A 19 9.56 -1.61 16.18
CA PHE A 19 8.50 -2.50 16.63
C PHE A 19 8.95 -3.43 17.76
N ASN A 20 10.19 -3.89 17.77
CA ASN A 20 10.72 -4.69 18.88
C ASN A 20 10.72 -3.89 20.19
N LEU A 21 11.12 -2.62 20.16
CA LEU A 21 11.07 -1.73 21.33
C LEU A 21 9.61 -1.50 21.78
N LEU A 22 8.71 -1.17 20.85
CA LEU A 22 7.29 -0.98 21.16
C LEU A 22 6.67 -2.21 21.83
N ARG A 23 7.00 -3.42 21.37
CA ARG A 23 6.47 -4.67 21.95
C ARG A 23 7.07 -5.01 23.31
N ARG A 24 8.35 -4.67 23.54
CA ARG A 24 8.96 -4.78 24.87
C ARG A 24 8.30 -3.85 25.88
N LEU A 25 7.96 -2.62 25.45
CA LEU A 25 7.33 -1.62 26.30
C LEU A 25 5.82 -1.84 26.49
N LYS A 26 5.15 -2.50 25.52
CA LYS A 26 3.70 -2.72 25.53
C LYS A 26 3.39 -4.15 25.07
N VAL A 27 3.11 -5.03 26.04
CA VAL A 27 2.88 -6.47 25.82
C VAL A 27 1.59 -6.76 25.03
N ARG A 28 0.61 -5.86 25.08
CA ARG A 28 -0.70 -6.05 24.43
C ARG A 28 -1.04 -4.94 23.45
N GLN A 29 -1.90 -5.30 22.50
CA GLN A 29 -2.45 -4.35 21.55
C GLN A 29 -3.20 -3.24 22.31
N THR A 30 -2.86 -1.98 22.02
CA THR A 30 -3.36 -0.82 22.77
C THR A 30 -4.54 -0.12 22.10
N SER A 31 -4.76 -0.39 20.82
CA SER A 31 -5.88 0.17 20.06
C SER A 31 -6.29 -0.73 18.90
N LYS A 32 -7.55 -0.60 18.46
CA LYS A 32 -8.08 -1.32 17.28
C LYS A 32 -7.27 -0.98 16.04
N ASP A 33 -6.94 0.30 15.84
CA ASP A 33 -6.22 0.80 14.65
C ASP A 33 -4.71 0.63 14.69
N GLN A 34 -4.18 -0.06 15.71
CA GLN A 34 -2.73 -0.21 15.87
C GLN A 34 -2.07 -0.80 14.61
N ILE A 35 -2.70 -1.75 13.93
CA ILE A 35 -2.12 -2.34 12.71
C ILE A 35 -2.07 -1.32 11.56
N THR A 36 -3.06 -0.42 11.46
CA THR A 36 -3.09 0.66 10.46
C THR A 36 -1.94 1.64 10.70
N LYS A 37 -1.70 2.03 11.97
CA LYS A 37 -0.57 2.89 12.35
C LYS A 37 0.78 2.24 12.10
N GLU A 38 0.88 0.93 12.36
CA GLU A 38 2.10 0.15 12.11
C GLU A 38 2.43 0.05 10.62
N LEU A 39 1.41 -0.17 9.77
CA LEU A 39 1.58 -0.14 8.32
C LEU A 39 1.93 1.26 7.82
N LEU A 40 1.29 2.31 8.37
CA LEU A 40 1.58 3.69 8.03
C LEU A 40 3.04 4.04 8.34
N PHE A 41 3.54 3.66 9.52
CA PHE A 41 4.92 3.88 9.92
C PHE A 41 5.92 3.25 8.95
N ILE A 42 5.64 2.03 8.46
CA ILE A 42 6.48 1.39 7.43
C ILE A 42 6.53 2.26 6.17
N VAL A 43 5.38 2.70 5.68
CA VAL A 43 5.30 3.50 4.45
C VAL A 43 6.03 4.83 4.62
N GLN A 44 5.82 5.53 5.74
CA GLN A 44 6.51 6.78 6.08
C GLN A 44 8.03 6.61 6.06
N LYS A 45 8.55 5.57 6.73
CA LYS A 45 9.99 5.32 6.76
C LYS A 45 10.57 4.94 5.40
N VAL A 46 9.79 4.26 4.56
CA VAL A 46 10.23 3.97 3.20
C VAL A 46 10.30 5.24 2.35
N ILE A 47 9.33 6.13 2.46
CA ILE A 47 9.36 7.42 1.73
C ILE A 47 10.50 8.31 2.22
N GLU A 48 10.74 8.35 3.53
CA GLU A 48 11.79 9.18 4.15
C GLU A 48 13.20 8.76 3.75
N PHE A 49 13.45 7.46 3.56
CA PHE A 49 14.80 6.91 3.46
C PHE A 49 15.10 6.16 2.16
N SER A 50 14.15 6.03 1.23
CA SER A 50 14.38 5.31 -0.03
C SER A 50 14.32 6.22 -1.25
N ASP A 51 15.32 6.10 -2.12
CA ASP A 51 15.31 6.70 -3.46
C ASP A 51 14.28 6.04 -4.40
N ASN A 52 13.83 4.82 -4.07
CA ASN A 52 12.79 4.12 -4.81
C ASN A 52 11.76 3.49 -3.86
N PRO A 53 10.85 4.31 -3.28
CA PRO A 53 9.90 3.87 -2.27
C PRO A 53 9.04 2.69 -2.72
N LYS A 54 8.63 2.68 -3.99
CA LYS A 54 7.82 1.61 -4.59
C LYS A 54 8.53 0.27 -4.62
N LEU A 55 9.80 0.26 -5.03
CA LEU A 55 10.62 -0.97 -5.05
C LEU A 55 10.91 -1.45 -3.62
N THR A 56 11.27 -0.53 -2.72
CA THR A 56 11.56 -0.86 -1.33
C THR A 56 10.34 -1.44 -0.61
N LEU A 57 9.16 -0.83 -0.77
CA LEU A 57 7.90 -1.39 -0.23
C LEU A 57 7.68 -2.82 -0.74
N ARG A 58 7.86 -3.05 -2.05
CA ARG A 58 7.71 -4.39 -2.64
C ARG A 58 8.67 -5.40 -2.01
N GLN A 59 9.92 -5.01 -1.77
CA GLN A 59 10.90 -5.87 -1.12
C GLN A 59 10.56 -6.14 0.35
N LEU A 60 10.00 -5.16 1.06
CA LEU A 60 9.46 -5.31 2.42
C LEU A 60 8.14 -6.08 2.46
N GLY A 61 7.49 -6.30 1.32
CA GLY A 61 6.28 -7.12 1.21
C GLY A 61 4.98 -6.32 1.15
N MET A 62 5.02 -5.10 0.64
CA MET A 62 3.86 -4.23 0.40
C MET A 62 3.84 -3.77 -1.04
N ILE A 63 2.68 -3.83 -1.69
CA ILE A 63 2.44 -3.18 -2.99
C ILE A 63 1.14 -2.40 -2.83
N ILE A 64 1.21 -1.09 -3.04
CA ILE A 64 0.05 -0.21 -2.89
C ILE A 64 -0.58 0.00 -4.25
N PHE A 65 -1.90 -0.16 -4.33
CA PHE A 65 -2.73 0.18 -5.48
C PHE A 65 -3.73 1.25 -5.05
N PRO A 66 -4.40 1.94 -5.99
CA PRO A 66 -5.54 2.79 -5.67
C PRO A 66 -6.56 2.04 -4.79
N GLY A 67 -6.84 2.58 -3.60
CA GLY A 67 -7.82 2.06 -2.63
C GLY A 67 -7.48 0.73 -1.94
N CYS A 68 -6.37 0.07 -2.27
CA CYS A 68 -6.04 -1.23 -1.67
C CYS A 68 -4.54 -1.51 -1.60
N ILE A 69 -4.17 -2.51 -0.81
CA ILE A 69 -2.79 -2.95 -0.64
C ILE A 69 -2.69 -4.46 -0.85
N ALA A 70 -1.64 -4.91 -1.54
CA ALA A 70 -1.21 -6.29 -1.50
C ALA A 70 -0.12 -6.45 -0.43
N ILE A 71 -0.31 -7.42 0.45
CA ILE A 71 0.60 -7.70 1.56
C ILE A 71 1.15 -9.12 1.43
N HIS A 72 2.47 -9.23 1.44
CA HIS A 72 3.15 -10.51 1.61
C HIS A 72 3.14 -10.88 3.10
N LYS A 73 2.15 -11.67 3.51
CA LYS A 73 1.89 -11.98 4.93
C LYS A 73 3.13 -12.42 5.70
N GLY A 74 3.96 -13.28 5.11
CA GLY A 74 5.17 -13.79 5.76
C GLY A 74 6.25 -12.73 6.05
N LYS A 75 6.34 -11.68 5.24
CA LYS A 75 7.32 -10.60 5.41
C LYS A 75 6.81 -9.58 6.42
N ILE A 76 5.57 -9.12 6.24
CA ILE A 76 4.97 -8.12 7.12
C ILE A 76 4.80 -8.61 8.55
N VAL A 77 4.38 -9.86 8.75
CA VAL A 77 4.26 -10.40 10.11
C VAL A 77 5.61 -10.45 10.84
N LYS A 78 6.70 -10.76 10.13
CA LYS A 78 8.06 -10.70 10.69
C LYS A 78 8.47 -9.26 11.00
N LEU A 79 8.27 -8.36 10.04
CA LEU A 79 8.63 -6.95 10.15
C LEU A 79 7.93 -6.26 11.32
N LEU A 80 6.65 -6.59 11.55
CA LEU A 80 5.83 -6.04 12.64
C LEU A 80 5.98 -6.77 13.98
N SER A 81 6.85 -7.80 14.05
CA SER A 81 7.03 -8.70 15.18
C SER A 81 5.69 -9.25 15.72
N LEU A 82 4.89 -9.83 14.82
CA LEU A 82 3.53 -10.33 15.11
C LEU A 82 3.41 -11.84 15.05
N CYS A 83 2.37 -12.37 15.70
CA CYS A 83 1.91 -13.73 15.46
C CYS A 83 1.15 -13.83 14.12
N LYS A 84 1.53 -14.80 13.26
CA LYS A 84 0.90 -15.03 11.94
C LYS A 84 -0.61 -15.29 12.01
N SER A 85 -1.07 -15.95 13.06
CA SER A 85 -2.48 -16.29 13.28
C SER A 85 -3.36 -15.06 13.52
N GLY A 86 -2.86 -14.09 14.28
CA GLY A 86 -3.63 -12.89 14.64
C GLY A 86 -3.64 -11.78 13.58
N PHE A 87 -2.77 -11.86 12.56
CA PHE A 87 -2.62 -10.77 11.58
C PHE A 87 -3.93 -10.40 10.87
N ASN A 88 -4.65 -11.41 10.35
CA ASN A 88 -5.90 -11.16 9.62
C ASN A 88 -6.98 -10.57 10.54
N SER A 89 -7.13 -11.12 11.75
CA SER A 89 -8.10 -10.61 12.73
C SER A 89 -7.79 -9.17 13.13
N ARG A 90 -6.51 -8.82 13.32
CA ARG A 90 -6.11 -7.44 13.62
C ARG A 90 -6.43 -6.48 12.48
N MET A 91 -6.20 -6.88 11.23
CA MET A 91 -6.56 -6.11 10.03
C MET A 91 -8.08 -5.90 9.96
N MET A 92 -8.88 -6.97 10.10
CA MET A 92 -10.35 -6.86 10.09
C MET A 92 -10.88 -5.96 11.20
N ASN A 93 -10.33 -6.08 12.42
CA ASN A 93 -10.72 -5.24 13.57
C ASN A 93 -10.37 -3.76 13.38
N ALA A 94 -9.42 -3.44 12.50
CA ALA A 94 -9.03 -2.10 12.11
C ALA A 94 -9.74 -1.61 10.83
N GLY A 95 -10.79 -2.32 10.39
CA GLY A 95 -11.63 -1.92 9.25
C GLY A 95 -11.11 -2.34 7.87
N TRP A 96 -10.06 -3.15 7.78
CA TRP A 96 -9.55 -3.61 6.49
C TRP A 96 -10.40 -4.77 5.97
N SER A 97 -10.85 -4.69 4.71
CA SER A 97 -11.68 -5.72 4.08
C SER A 97 -10.89 -6.53 3.04
N SER A 98 -11.35 -7.75 2.74
CA SER A 98 -10.89 -8.50 1.56
C SER A 98 -11.64 -8.10 0.28
N GLU A 99 -12.67 -7.27 0.40
CA GLU A 99 -13.48 -6.77 -0.72
C GLU A 99 -12.77 -5.61 -1.39
N VAL A 100 -11.97 -5.94 -2.41
CA VAL A 100 -11.17 -4.98 -3.16
C VAL A 100 -11.94 -4.52 -4.39
N TYR A 101 -11.94 -3.22 -4.66
CA TYR A 101 -12.49 -2.64 -5.89
C TYR A 101 -11.75 -3.16 -7.13
N CYS A 102 -12.50 -3.49 -8.20
CA CYS A 102 -11.97 -4.08 -9.43
C CYS A 102 -10.94 -5.22 -9.19
N PRO A 103 -11.30 -6.26 -8.41
CA PRO A 103 -10.34 -7.26 -7.93
C PRO A 103 -9.68 -8.03 -9.09
N THR A 104 -10.38 -8.21 -10.21
CA THR A 104 -9.84 -8.82 -11.42
C THR A 104 -8.64 -8.05 -11.98
N ASN A 105 -8.75 -6.72 -12.06
CA ASN A 105 -7.68 -5.88 -12.60
C ASN A 105 -6.49 -5.81 -11.64
N VAL A 106 -6.78 -5.61 -10.35
CA VAL A 106 -5.74 -5.59 -9.30
C VAL A 106 -4.99 -6.93 -9.27
N ASN A 107 -5.69 -8.06 -9.34
CA ASN A 107 -5.06 -9.38 -9.36
C ASN A 107 -4.22 -9.62 -10.63
N LYS A 108 -4.68 -9.17 -11.81
CA LYS A 108 -3.86 -9.24 -13.04
C LYS A 108 -2.56 -8.44 -12.89
N GLN A 109 -2.64 -7.24 -12.33
CA GLN A 109 -1.44 -6.41 -12.09
C GLN A 109 -0.53 -7.02 -11.03
N LEU A 110 -1.09 -7.49 -9.93
CA LEU A 110 -0.34 -8.16 -8.88
C LEU A 110 0.42 -9.37 -9.43
N LYS A 111 -0.23 -10.24 -10.23
CA LYS A 111 0.42 -11.39 -10.89
C LYS A 111 1.57 -10.98 -11.81
N LYS A 112 1.43 -9.88 -12.56
CA LYS A 112 2.54 -9.35 -13.39
C LYS A 112 3.73 -8.91 -12.54
N ILE A 113 3.47 -8.30 -11.37
CA ILE A 113 4.50 -7.81 -10.47
C ILE A 113 5.20 -8.96 -9.74
N VAL A 114 4.46 -9.89 -9.13
CA VAL A 114 5.03 -10.88 -8.19
C VAL A 114 5.27 -12.27 -8.78
N LYS A 115 4.77 -12.52 -10.01
CA LYS A 115 4.93 -13.77 -10.78
C LYS A 115 4.65 -15.01 -9.93
N GLU A 116 5.67 -15.80 -9.63
CA GLU A 116 5.58 -17.13 -8.99
C GLU A 116 5.19 -17.08 -7.50
N ASN A 117 5.38 -15.94 -6.84
CA ASN A 117 5.13 -15.80 -5.40
C ASN A 117 3.72 -15.33 -5.07
N TYR A 118 2.82 -15.20 -6.06
CA TYR A 118 1.47 -14.65 -5.91
C TYR A 118 0.68 -15.26 -4.74
N LYS A 119 0.81 -16.57 -4.51
CA LYS A 119 0.11 -17.29 -3.42
C LYS A 119 0.43 -16.78 -2.00
N TYR A 120 1.53 -16.06 -1.82
CA TYR A 120 1.92 -15.50 -0.52
C TYR A 120 1.43 -14.07 -0.29
N TRP A 121 0.78 -13.47 -1.29
CA TRP A 121 0.22 -12.13 -1.23
C TRP A 121 -1.29 -12.20 -0.97
N CYS A 122 -1.77 -11.34 -0.08
CA CYS A 122 -3.19 -11.10 0.11
C CYS A 122 -3.53 -9.66 -0.21
N LEU A 123 -4.66 -9.44 -0.90
CA LEU A 123 -5.20 -8.11 -1.12
C LEU A 123 -6.08 -7.69 0.04
N LYS A 124 -5.96 -6.44 0.43
CA LYS A 124 -6.79 -5.79 1.46
C LYS A 124 -7.22 -4.41 0.99
N SER A 125 -8.52 -4.16 1.04
CA SER A 125 -9.10 -2.84 0.84
C SER A 125 -8.77 -1.95 2.04
N MET A 126 -8.34 -0.72 1.75
CA MET A 126 -8.02 0.25 2.79
C MET A 126 -9.32 0.74 3.46
N PRO A 127 -9.34 0.95 4.78
CA PRO A 127 -10.47 1.61 5.42
C PRO A 127 -10.58 3.04 4.88
N GLN A 128 -11.76 3.39 4.33
CA GLN A 128 -12.00 4.72 3.76
C GLN A 128 -11.91 5.81 4.84
N GLY A 129 -11.30 6.96 4.50
CA GLY A 129 -11.11 8.07 5.42
C GLY A 129 -10.11 7.78 6.55
N SER A 130 -9.40 6.65 6.51
CA SER A 130 -8.31 6.38 7.46
C SER A 130 -7.11 7.29 7.20
N GLU A 131 -6.33 7.54 8.25
CA GLU A 131 -5.03 8.21 8.17
C GLU A 131 -4.12 7.55 7.12
N PHE A 132 -4.13 6.22 7.04
CA PHE A 132 -3.39 5.48 6.03
C PHE A 132 -3.86 5.80 4.61
N SER A 133 -5.18 5.78 4.36
CA SER A 133 -5.72 6.08 3.02
C SER A 133 -5.42 7.51 2.59
N SER A 134 -5.52 8.48 3.51
CA SER A 134 -5.24 9.88 3.24
C SER A 134 -3.76 10.08 2.91
N PHE A 135 -2.87 9.52 3.73
CA PHE A 135 -1.43 9.59 3.49
C PHE A 135 -1.03 8.95 2.15
N VAL A 136 -1.59 7.79 1.80
CA VAL A 136 -1.30 7.16 0.50
C VAL A 136 -1.77 8.03 -0.67
N SER A 137 -2.91 8.73 -0.53
CA SER A 137 -3.42 9.60 -1.60
C SER A 137 -2.51 10.81 -1.86
N GLU A 138 -1.81 11.30 -0.84
CA GLU A 138 -0.84 12.39 -0.94
C GLU A 138 0.49 11.93 -1.57
N HIS A 139 0.83 10.65 -1.41
CA HIS A 139 2.11 10.06 -1.85
C HIS A 139 1.96 9.18 -3.09
N CYS A 140 1.63 9.81 -4.23
CA CYS A 140 1.40 9.13 -5.51
C CYS A 140 2.58 8.27 -6.01
N GLU A 141 3.82 8.58 -5.62
CA GLU A 141 5.04 7.87 -6.00
C GLU A 141 5.06 6.40 -5.58
N ILE A 142 4.37 6.05 -4.49
CA ILE A 142 4.30 4.68 -3.97
C ILE A 142 3.20 3.84 -4.65
N ILE A 143 2.25 4.49 -5.33
CA ILE A 143 1.09 3.84 -5.93
C ILE A 143 1.49 3.10 -7.21
N SER A 144 1.19 1.80 -7.24
CA SER A 144 1.37 0.94 -8.40
C SER A 144 0.15 1.02 -9.31
N SER A 145 0.40 1.19 -10.62
CA SER A 145 -0.64 1.16 -11.66
C SER A 145 -1.68 2.29 -11.61
N GLN A 146 -1.23 3.56 -11.51
CA GLN A 146 -2.09 4.74 -11.68
C GLN A 146 -2.86 4.74 -13.01
N LYS A 147 -2.29 4.19 -14.09
CA LYS A 147 -2.86 4.28 -15.45
C LYS A 147 -4.04 3.35 -15.75
N TYR A 148 -4.46 2.46 -14.84
CA TYR A 148 -5.42 1.39 -15.17
C TYR A 148 -6.51 1.13 -14.12
N ILE A 149 -6.56 1.93 -13.06
CA ILE A 149 -7.63 1.90 -12.08
C ILE A 149 -8.15 3.32 -11.96
N GLN A 150 -8.58 3.87 -13.11
CA GLN A 150 -9.47 5.02 -13.06
C GLN A 150 -10.73 4.54 -12.33
N THR A 151 -11.06 5.22 -11.25
CA THR A 151 -12.38 5.08 -10.64
C THR A 151 -13.43 5.54 -11.65
N GLU A 152 -14.68 5.10 -11.52
CA GLU A 152 -15.76 5.64 -12.37
C GLU A 152 -15.80 7.18 -12.30
N GLU A 153 -15.45 7.76 -11.15
CA GLU A 153 -15.33 9.21 -10.93
C GLU A 153 -14.22 9.87 -11.79
N ASP A 154 -13.07 9.20 -11.96
CA ASP A 154 -12.00 9.65 -12.87
C ASP A 154 -12.43 9.54 -14.35
N ILE A 155 -13.25 8.54 -14.69
CA ILE A 155 -13.79 8.36 -16.04
C ILE A 155 -14.83 9.45 -16.33
N PHE A 156 -15.74 9.73 -15.40
CA PHE A 156 -16.75 10.78 -15.56
C PHE A 156 -16.12 12.16 -15.70
N SER A 157 -15.08 12.46 -14.93
CA SER A 157 -14.38 13.75 -15.02
C SER A 157 -13.56 13.90 -16.31
N VAL A 158 -12.96 12.82 -16.83
CA VAL A 158 -12.29 12.82 -18.14
C VAL A 158 -13.29 12.96 -19.29
N VAL A 159 -14.44 12.28 -19.25
CA VAL A 159 -15.48 12.35 -20.28
C VAL A 159 -16.16 13.73 -20.29
N PHE A 160 -16.41 14.31 -19.11
CA PHE A 160 -17.00 15.64 -19.00
C PHE A 160 -16.05 16.75 -19.48
N ASN A 161 -14.75 16.63 -19.21
CA ASN A 161 -13.76 17.57 -19.75
C ASN A 161 -13.57 17.39 -21.26
N ALA A 162 -13.63 16.15 -21.78
CA ALA A 162 -13.53 15.89 -23.21
C ALA A 162 -14.74 16.42 -24.01
N SER A 163 -15.94 16.38 -23.44
CA SER A 163 -17.15 16.92 -24.07
C SER A 163 -17.22 18.46 -24.07
N GLN A 164 -16.51 19.14 -23.16
CA GLN A 164 -16.38 20.59 -23.19
C GLN A 164 -15.30 21.09 -24.16
N ILE A 165 -14.26 20.28 -24.41
CA ILE A 165 -13.17 20.63 -25.35
C ILE A 165 -13.57 20.32 -26.81
N SER A 166 -14.64 19.54 -27.03
CA SER A 166 -15.18 19.21 -28.36
C SER A 166 -16.40 20.05 -28.74
N SER A 167 -16.40 21.35 -28.41
CA SER A 167 -17.11 22.35 -29.22
C SER A 167 -16.16 22.91 -30.26
N PRO A 168 -16.25 22.50 -31.54
CA PRO A 168 -15.47 23.11 -32.58
C PRO A 168 -16.07 24.48 -32.90
N LEU A 169 -15.30 25.54 -32.65
CA LEU A 169 -15.42 26.77 -33.42
C LEU A 169 -14.97 26.46 -34.85
N VAL A 170 -15.90 26.33 -35.81
CA VAL A 170 -15.67 26.76 -37.20
C VAL A 170 -16.97 27.26 -37.83
N HIS A 171 -16.86 28.46 -38.41
CA HIS A 171 -17.78 29.29 -39.20
C HIS A 171 -18.40 28.64 -40.46
N ILE A 172 -19.30 29.43 -41.08
CA ILE A 172 -19.76 29.53 -42.50
C ILE A 172 -21.25 29.14 -42.61
N TYR A 173 -22.21 30.00 -42.98
CA TYR A 173 -22.24 31.14 -43.93
C TYR A 173 -22.71 32.46 -43.31
#